data_AF-A0A928UFT5-F1
#
_entry.id   AF-A0A928UFT5-F1
#
_cell.length_a   1.000
_cell.length_b   1.000
_cell.length_c   1.000
_cell.angle_alpha   90.00
_cell.angle_beta   90.00
_cell.angle_gamma   90.00
#
_symmetry.space_group_name_H-M   'P 1'
#
loop_
_entity.id
_entity.type
_entity.pdbx_description
1 polymer ?
#
loop_
_entity_poly.entity_id
_entity_poly.type
_entity_poly.pdbx_seq_one_letter_code
_entity_poly.pdbx_strand_id
1 'polypeptide(L)'
;MVNNITNVDTRLQQMGVAKSGQSLVSLPMPPIIGFKTPKPLEKAELRYKKFKRADNIIIAGEIDDDYVDIIEEVEEYTAQSPTYGFVHKIPIKKKTKYLKDCYVLDYIQAVRQRQGQGTLALKGFVEKAFFDTRAQGRIVTFSSPVWKESSPAQFFYKMGFRFLDPEANSYIEECIVKKMPDSPPQTGMMYLPRKNIHRLLRYGDMF
;
A
#
# COMPACT_ATOMS: atom_id res chain seq x y z
N MET A 1 -44.63 47.63 5.05
CA MET A 1 -46.04 47.96 4.75
C MET A 1 -46.73 46.68 4.29
N VAL A 2 -47.96 46.47 4.80
CA VAL A 2 -48.94 45.43 4.46
C VAL A 2 -48.72 44.03 5.05
N ASN A 3 -49.50 43.79 6.11
CA ASN A 3 -49.96 42.48 6.58
C ASN A 3 -51.04 41.91 5.64
N ASN A 4 -51.28 40.60 5.82
CA ASN A 4 -52.55 39.86 5.67
C ASN A 4 -52.63 38.93 4.46
N ILE A 5 -52.94 37.66 4.75
CA ILE A 5 -54.22 37.06 4.36
C ILE A 5 -54.65 36.05 5.44
N THR A 6 -55.75 36.44 6.09
CA THR A 6 -56.88 35.63 6.59
C THR A 6 -56.70 34.61 7.71
N ASN A 7 -57.20 35.04 8.88
CA ASN A 7 -57.92 34.20 9.83
C ASN A 7 -59.02 33.37 9.15
N VAL A 8 -59.08 32.09 9.49
CA VAL A 8 -60.36 31.35 9.58
C VAL A 8 -60.41 30.76 10.98
N ASP A 9 -61.35 31.29 11.75
CA ASP A 9 -61.66 30.91 13.11
C ASP A 9 -62.50 29.63 13.08
N THR A 10 -62.05 28.56 13.74
CA THR A 10 -62.92 27.42 14.09
C THR A 10 -62.68 27.02 15.54
N ARG A 11 -63.29 27.77 16.45
CA ARG A 11 -63.65 27.30 17.78
C ARG A 11 -64.71 26.19 17.64
N LEU A 12 -64.26 24.96 17.53
CA LEU A 12 -64.98 23.75 17.90
C LEU A 12 -64.02 22.96 18.78
N GLN A 13 -64.06 23.27 20.08
CA GLN A 13 -64.66 22.40 21.09
C GLN A 13 -63.86 21.11 21.33
N GLN A 14 -63.23 21.12 22.49
CA GLN A 14 -63.03 19.98 23.39
C GLN A 14 -62.09 18.88 22.90
N MET A 15 -60.86 18.91 23.42
CA MET A 15 -60.40 17.88 24.35
C MET A 15 -59.06 18.27 24.99
N GLY A 16 -59.05 18.29 26.33
CA GLY A 16 -57.87 18.03 27.18
C GLY A 16 -56.61 18.88 26.97
N VAL A 17 -56.52 20.00 27.71
CA VAL A 17 -55.22 20.52 28.13
C VAL A 17 -54.61 19.51 29.11
N ALA A 18 -53.51 18.86 28.73
CA ALA A 18 -52.55 18.32 29.67
C ALA A 18 -51.29 19.18 29.61
N LYS A 19 -51.15 20.06 30.59
CA LYS A 19 -49.91 20.78 30.89
C LYS A 19 -48.78 19.75 31.04
N SER A 20 -47.65 19.99 30.40
CA SER A 20 -46.43 19.19 30.58
C SER A 20 -45.96 19.33 32.04
N GLY A 21 -46.33 18.38 32.88
CA GLY A 21 -45.74 18.21 34.20
C GLY A 21 -44.27 17.83 34.05
N GLN A 22 -43.40 18.51 34.78
CA GLN A 22 -42.00 18.10 34.94
C GLN A 22 -41.99 16.73 35.60
N SER A 23 -41.68 15.67 34.85
CA SER A 23 -41.40 14.36 35.42
C SER A 23 -39.95 14.36 35.93
N LEU A 24 -39.79 14.64 37.22
CA LEU A 24 -38.68 14.11 38.00
C LEU A 24 -38.77 12.58 38.01
N VAL A 25 -37.59 11.94 38.03
CA VAL A 25 -37.33 10.48 38.02
C VAL A 25 -37.23 9.86 36.62
N SER A 26 -36.14 10.16 35.90
CA SER A 26 -35.60 9.25 34.90
C SER A 26 -34.78 8.18 35.62
N LEU A 27 -35.31 6.95 35.67
CA LEU A 27 -34.55 5.76 36.06
C LEU A 27 -33.27 5.69 35.20
N PRO A 28 -32.07 5.45 35.77
CA PRO A 28 -30.89 5.22 34.95
C PRO A 28 -31.13 3.94 34.14
N MET A 29 -31.11 4.05 32.82
CA MET A 29 -31.10 2.87 31.96
C MET A 29 -29.95 1.95 32.41
N PRO A 30 -30.19 0.64 32.57
CA PRO A 30 -29.09 -0.29 32.77
C PRO A 30 -28.15 -0.21 31.56
N PRO A 31 -26.83 -0.23 31.76
CA PRO A 31 -25.89 -0.15 30.66
C PRO A 31 -26.18 -1.30 29.69
N ILE A 32 -26.47 -0.94 28.44
CA ILE A 32 -26.63 -1.91 27.36
C ILE A 32 -25.36 -2.76 27.34
N ILE A 33 -25.58 -4.06 27.52
CA ILE A 33 -24.57 -5.11 27.51
C ILE A 33 -23.64 -4.92 26.31
N GLY A 34 -22.42 -4.45 26.59
CA GLY A 34 -21.20 -4.92 25.95
C GLY A 34 -21.04 -4.78 24.44
N PHE A 35 -21.65 -3.80 23.77
CA PHE A 35 -21.09 -3.37 22.48
C PHE A 35 -19.76 -2.68 22.79
N LYS A 36 -18.69 -3.48 22.87
CA LYS A 36 -17.32 -2.99 22.75
C LYS A 36 -17.27 -2.28 21.41
N THR A 37 -17.45 -0.96 21.40
CA THR A 37 -17.07 -0.14 20.25
C THR A 37 -15.65 -0.58 19.90
N PRO A 38 -15.38 -1.09 18.69
CA PRO A 38 -14.04 -1.48 18.32
C PRO A 38 -13.17 -0.27 18.60
N LYS A 39 -12.18 -0.44 19.50
CA LYS A 39 -11.26 0.65 19.82
C LYS A 39 -10.75 1.19 18.49
N PRO A 40 -10.78 2.51 18.25
CA PRO A 40 -10.24 3.07 17.02
C PRO A 40 -8.81 2.53 16.87
N LEU A 41 -8.59 1.73 15.82
CA LEU A 41 -7.31 1.09 15.58
C LEU A 41 -6.29 2.22 15.38
N GLU A 42 -5.32 2.32 16.29
CA GLU A 42 -4.17 3.21 16.11
C GLU A 42 -3.53 2.89 14.76
N LYS A 43 -3.46 3.91 13.89
CA LYS A 43 -2.97 3.76 12.52
C LYS A 43 -1.46 3.58 12.54
N ALA A 44 -0.94 2.62 11.76
CA ALA A 44 0.49 2.49 11.53
C ALA A 44 1.04 3.73 10.78
N GLU A 45 2.26 4.14 11.10
CA GLU A 45 2.97 5.17 10.36
C GLU A 45 3.51 4.58 9.05
N LEU A 46 3.22 5.23 7.93
CA LEU A 46 3.67 4.80 6.60
C LEU A 46 4.23 6.00 5.85
N ARG A 47 5.50 5.91 5.43
CA ARG A 47 6.18 6.92 4.62
C ARG A 47 6.41 6.36 3.23
N TYR A 48 6.00 7.13 2.22
CA TYR A 48 6.11 6.75 0.82
C TYR A 48 6.43 7.97 -0.03
N LYS A 49 7.07 7.71 -1.17
CA LYS A 49 7.37 8.70 -2.21
C LYS A 49 6.74 8.26 -3.52
N LYS A 50 6.30 9.23 -4.31
CA LYS A 50 5.84 8.99 -5.67
C LYS A 50 6.99 9.32 -6.62
N PHE A 51 7.44 8.33 -7.36
CA PHE A 51 8.43 8.50 -8.41
C PHE A 51 7.74 8.69 -9.75
N LYS A 52 8.34 9.53 -10.59
CA LYS A 52 7.91 9.74 -11.96
C LYS A 52 8.94 9.09 -12.88
N ARG A 53 8.51 8.67 -14.06
CA ARG A 53 9.39 8.15 -15.12
C ARG A 53 10.52 9.12 -15.46
N ALA A 54 10.27 10.44 -15.34
CA ALA A 54 11.28 11.48 -15.54
C ALA A 54 12.50 11.36 -14.62
N ASP A 55 12.39 10.63 -13.50
CA ASP A 55 13.49 10.42 -12.57
C ASP A 55 14.51 9.37 -13.09
N ASN A 56 14.24 8.74 -14.25
CA ASN A 56 15.16 7.86 -15.00
C ASN A 56 15.86 6.79 -14.14
N ILE A 57 15.11 6.14 -13.25
CA ILE A 57 15.65 5.11 -12.36
C ILE A 57 15.87 3.82 -13.15
N ILE A 58 17.12 3.37 -13.19
CA ILE A 58 17.53 2.11 -13.80
C ILE A 58 17.39 0.99 -12.76
N ILE A 59 16.74 -0.09 -13.15
CA ILE A 59 16.58 -1.27 -12.31
C ILE A 59 17.49 -2.40 -12.81
N ALA A 60 18.33 -2.90 -11.91
CA ALA A 60 19.00 -4.17 -12.07
C ALA A 60 18.15 -5.28 -11.40
N GLY A 61 17.73 -6.28 -12.18
CA GLY A 61 16.96 -7.42 -11.67
C GLY A 61 15.79 -7.85 -12.56
N GLU A 62 15.04 -8.84 -12.09
CA GLU A 62 13.86 -9.37 -12.74
C GLU A 62 12.60 -8.70 -12.17
N ILE A 63 11.85 -8.01 -13.02
CA ILE A 63 10.62 -7.31 -12.65
C ILE A 63 9.62 -7.43 -13.80
N ASP A 64 8.34 -7.50 -13.48
CA ASP A 64 7.25 -7.58 -14.46
C ASP A 64 7.32 -6.42 -15.48
N ASP A 65 7.06 -6.69 -16.76
CA ASP A 65 7.08 -5.69 -17.85
C ASP A 65 6.13 -4.51 -17.62
N ASP A 66 5.09 -4.71 -16.81
CA ASP A 66 4.15 -3.67 -16.36
C ASP A 66 4.85 -2.50 -15.63
N TYR A 67 6.00 -2.77 -15.00
CA TYR A 67 6.77 -1.80 -14.21
C TYR A 67 7.87 -1.08 -14.99
N VAL A 68 8.28 -1.61 -16.15
CA VAL A 68 9.48 -1.17 -16.85
C VAL A 68 9.20 -0.73 -18.28
N ASP A 69 9.86 0.34 -18.71
CA ASP A 69 10.05 0.70 -20.10
C ASP A 69 11.45 0.24 -20.55
N ILE A 70 11.50 -0.61 -21.56
CA ILE A 70 12.76 -1.11 -22.14
C ILE A 70 13.16 -0.16 -23.27
N ILE A 71 14.31 0.50 -23.12
CA ILE A 71 14.89 1.33 -24.17
C ILE A 71 16.11 0.57 -24.71
N GLU A 72 16.11 0.30 -26.02
CA GLU A 72 17.26 -0.29 -26.70
C GLU A 72 18.14 0.86 -27.22
N GLU A 73 19.28 1.06 -26.57
CA GLU A 73 20.29 2.01 -27.01
C GLU A 73 21.38 1.26 -27.79
N VAL A 74 21.69 1.76 -28.99
CA VAL A 74 22.80 1.25 -29.80
C VAL A 74 24.01 2.11 -29.48
N GLU A 75 24.94 1.57 -28.70
CA GLU A 75 26.22 2.23 -28.46
C GLU A 75 27.25 1.71 -29.47
N GLU A 76 27.89 2.63 -30.19
CA GLU A 76 29.01 2.31 -31.06
C GLU A 76 30.30 2.32 -30.26
N TYR A 77 30.89 1.15 -30.06
CA TYR A 77 32.24 1.05 -29.48
C TYR A 77 33.28 1.03 -30.59
N THR A 78 34.26 1.92 -30.49
CA THR A 78 35.48 1.88 -31.31
C THR A 78 36.52 1.02 -30.62
N ALA A 79 36.74 -0.19 -31.12
CA ALA A 79 37.88 -1.02 -30.73
C ALA A 79 39.06 -0.72 -31.68
N GLN A 80 40.20 -0.32 -31.13
CA GLN A 80 41.44 -0.22 -31.89
C GLN A 80 42.12 -1.59 -31.92
N SER A 81 42.28 -2.17 -33.11
CA SER A 81 43.10 -3.37 -33.27
C SER A 81 44.58 -2.99 -33.10
N PRO A 82 45.35 -3.71 -32.26
CA PRO A 82 46.75 -3.37 -32.01
C PRO A 82 47.68 -3.65 -33.20
N THR A 83 47.23 -4.41 -34.20
CA THR A 83 48.13 -4.96 -35.24
C THR A 83 48.01 -4.25 -36.59
N TYR A 84 46.86 -3.65 -36.89
CA TYR A 84 46.63 -2.86 -38.10
C TYR A 84 45.63 -1.77 -37.73
N GLY A 85 45.93 -0.49 -37.98
CA GLY A 85 45.19 0.69 -37.52
C GLY A 85 43.76 0.88 -38.08
N PHE A 86 43.03 -0.21 -38.33
CA PHE A 86 41.63 -0.21 -38.67
C PHE A 86 40.78 -0.03 -37.41
N VAL A 87 39.99 1.04 -37.41
CA VAL A 87 38.97 1.29 -36.38
C VAL A 87 37.71 0.55 -36.78
N HIS A 88 37.39 -0.53 -36.07
CA HIS A 88 36.11 -1.22 -36.24
C HIS A 88 35.09 -0.64 -35.26
N LYS A 89 33.98 -0.15 -35.80
CA LYS A 89 32.79 0.21 -35.02
C LYS A 89 31.94 -1.04 -34.85
N ILE A 90 31.83 -1.52 -33.62
CA ILE A 90 30.96 -2.67 -33.30
C ILE A 90 29.70 -2.08 -32.63
N PRO A 91 28.52 -2.17 -33.27
CA PRO A 91 27.28 -1.71 -32.64
C PRO A 91 26.86 -2.72 -31.57
N ILE A 92 26.93 -2.33 -30.31
CA ILE A 92 26.42 -3.12 -29.19
C ILE A 92 25.04 -2.59 -28.84
N LYS A 93 24.03 -3.46 -28.92
CA LYS A 93 22.67 -3.14 -28.48
C LYS A 93 22.57 -3.36 -26.98
N LYS A 94 22.51 -2.28 -26.20
CA LYS A 94 22.23 -2.32 -24.75
C LYS A 94 20.73 -2.15 -24.53
N LYS A 95 20.13 -3.04 -23.74
CA LYS A 95 18.74 -2.90 -23.30
C LYS A 95 18.72 -2.37 -21.88
N THR A 96 18.33 -1.10 -21.72
CA THR A 96 18.23 -0.47 -20.40
C THR A 96 16.77 -0.47 -19.95
N LYS A 97 16.55 -0.88 -18.70
CA LYS A 97 15.22 -0.99 -18.08
C LYS A 97 14.97 0.22 -17.18
N TYR A 98 14.03 1.07 -17.56
CA TYR A 98 13.63 2.25 -16.77
C TYR A 98 12.33 2.00 -16.03
N LEU A 99 12.27 2.44 -14.77
CA LEU A 99 11.07 2.32 -13.96
C LEU A 99 9.99 3.33 -14.40
N LYS A 100 8.77 2.84 -14.59
CA LYS A 100 7.59 3.67 -14.84
C LYS A 100 7.13 4.37 -13.56
N ASP A 101 6.18 5.31 -13.67
CA ASP A 101 5.57 6.00 -12.52
C ASP A 101 5.11 4.99 -11.44
N CYS A 102 5.70 5.05 -10.25
CA CYS A 102 5.42 4.10 -9.17
C CYS A 102 5.47 4.77 -7.80
N TYR A 103 4.92 4.08 -6.82
CA TYR A 103 5.08 4.44 -5.42
C TYR A 103 6.22 3.64 -4.79
N VAL A 104 7.12 4.31 -4.07
CA VAL A 104 8.16 3.67 -3.27
C VAL A 104 7.79 3.80 -1.80
N LEU A 105 7.70 2.66 -1.12
CA LEU A 105 7.50 2.59 0.32
C LEU A 105 8.87 2.64 1.00
N ASP A 106 9.10 3.69 1.78
CA ASP A 106 10.37 3.93 2.48
C ASP A 106 10.33 3.34 3.89
N TYR A 107 9.18 3.47 4.56
CA TYR A 107 9.07 3.12 5.98
C TYR A 107 7.66 2.69 6.34
N ILE A 108 7.56 1.65 7.16
CA ILE A 108 6.33 1.24 7.82
C ILE A 108 6.62 0.89 9.27
N GLN A 109 5.85 1.47 10.20
CA GLN A 109 5.93 1.15 11.62
C GLN A 109 4.53 1.00 12.20
N ALA A 110 4.25 -0.18 12.73
CA ALA A 110 3.05 -0.40 13.53
C ALA A 110 3.31 0.04 14.97
N VAL A 111 2.32 0.67 15.60
CA VAL A 111 2.39 1.07 17.02
C VAL A 111 2.49 -0.18 17.91
N ARG A 112 1.85 -1.28 17.48
CA ARG A 112 1.94 -2.59 18.14
C ARG A 112 2.18 -3.69 17.12
N GLN A 113 3.19 -4.52 17.37
CA GLN A 113 3.49 -5.69 16.55
C GLN A 113 2.36 -6.72 16.62
N ARG A 114 2.15 -7.47 15.52
CA ARG A 114 1.20 -8.59 15.39
C ARG A 114 -0.29 -8.24 15.59
N GLN A 115 -0.67 -6.97 15.63
CA GLN A 115 -2.08 -6.54 15.73
C GLN A 115 -2.75 -6.23 14.38
N GLY A 116 -2.11 -6.55 13.24
CA GLY A 116 -2.67 -6.29 11.91
C GLY A 116 -2.73 -4.81 11.50
N GLN A 117 -2.21 -3.89 12.32
CA GLN A 117 -2.19 -2.46 11.98
C GLN A 117 -1.38 -2.18 10.69
N GLY A 118 -0.24 -2.85 10.54
CA GLY A 118 0.60 -2.73 9.35
C GLY A 118 -0.09 -3.25 8.08
N THR A 119 -0.87 -4.33 8.18
CA THR A 119 -1.60 -4.87 7.01
C THR A 119 -2.72 -3.92 6.59
N LEU A 120 -3.46 -3.35 7.54
CA LEU A 120 -4.52 -2.37 7.27
C LEU A 120 -3.97 -1.08 6.63
N ALA A 121 -2.86 -0.55 7.14
CA ALA A 121 -2.21 0.61 6.55
C ALA A 121 -1.72 0.32 5.12
N LEU A 122 -1.15 -0.86 4.90
CA LEU A 122 -0.70 -1.29 3.57
C LEU A 122 -1.87 -1.47 2.60
N LYS A 123 -3.02 -2.01 3.05
CA LYS A 123 -4.24 -2.10 2.23
C LYS A 123 -4.70 -0.72 1.75
N GLY A 124 -4.88 0.23 2.66
CA GLY A 124 -5.32 1.59 2.29
C GLY A 124 -4.31 2.30 1.38
N PHE A 125 -3.02 2.03 1.55
CA PHE A 125 -1.99 2.53 0.66
C PHE A 125 -2.07 1.91 -0.74
N VAL A 126 -2.27 0.59 -0.83
CA VAL A 126 -2.41 -0.12 -2.11
C VAL A 126 -3.66 0.32 -2.86
N GLU A 127 -4.78 0.53 -2.16
CA GLU A 127 -6.00 1.10 -2.74
C GLU A 127 -5.73 2.49 -3.34
N LYS A 128 -5.06 3.36 -2.57
CA LYS A 128 -4.66 4.69 -3.06
C LYS A 128 -3.78 4.60 -4.31
N ALA A 129 -2.80 3.70 -4.32
CA ALA A 129 -1.92 3.50 -5.47
C ALA A 129 -2.66 2.91 -6.68
N PHE A 130 -3.66 2.06 -6.45
CA PHE A 130 -4.47 1.42 -7.48
C PHE A 130 -5.39 2.42 -8.19
N PHE A 131 -6.00 3.35 -7.44
CA PHE A 131 -6.84 4.41 -8.01
C PHE A 131 -6.05 5.53 -8.72
N ASP A 132 -4.73 5.58 -8.55
CA ASP A 132 -3.88 6.53 -9.26
C ASP A 132 -3.69 6.10 -10.72
N THR A 133 -4.23 6.89 -11.65
CA THR A 133 -4.17 6.63 -13.10
C THR A 133 -2.75 6.54 -13.65
N ARG A 134 -1.80 7.23 -13.02
CA ARG A 134 -0.38 7.21 -13.44
C ARG A 134 0.35 6.02 -12.87
N ALA A 135 0.18 5.73 -11.58
CA ALA A 135 0.90 4.63 -10.95
C ALA A 135 0.28 3.26 -11.26
N GLN A 136 -1.04 3.20 -11.51
CA GLN A 136 -1.78 1.97 -11.83
C GLN A 136 -1.52 0.82 -10.83
N GLY A 137 -1.37 1.14 -9.54
CA GLY A 137 -1.08 0.16 -8.50
C GLY A 137 0.38 -0.29 -8.42
N ARG A 138 1.30 0.36 -9.14
CA ARG A 138 2.72 0.02 -9.10
C ARG A 138 3.37 0.48 -7.80
N ILE A 139 3.86 -0.49 -7.03
CA ILE A 139 4.49 -0.27 -5.73
C ILE A 139 5.80 -1.04 -5.66
N VAL A 140 6.84 -0.32 -5.27
CA VAL A 140 8.17 -0.84 -5.00
C VAL A 140 8.51 -0.53 -3.53
N THR A 141 9.28 -1.39 -2.89
CA THR A 141 9.72 -1.20 -1.51
C THR A 141 11.13 -1.74 -1.37
N PHE A 142 11.94 -1.12 -0.53
CA PHE A 142 13.21 -1.71 -0.12
C PHE A 142 13.03 -2.38 1.23
N SER A 143 13.10 -3.70 1.29
CA SER A 143 13.06 -4.40 2.56
C SER A 143 14.44 -4.33 3.22
N SER A 144 14.54 -3.61 4.32
CA SER A 144 15.70 -3.62 5.20
C SER A 144 15.24 -3.56 6.65
N PRO A 145 15.80 -4.37 7.56
CA PRO A 145 15.51 -4.24 8.98
C PRO A 145 16.03 -2.88 9.47
N VAL A 146 15.21 -2.21 10.28
CA VAL A 146 15.63 -1.03 11.02
C VAL A 146 16.09 -1.52 12.39
N TRP A 147 17.40 -1.47 12.65
CA TRP A 147 18.07 -1.68 13.94
C TRP A 147 17.53 -2.82 14.82
N LYS A 148 18.22 -3.97 14.86
CA LYS A 148 17.96 -5.12 15.76
C LYS A 148 16.57 -5.78 15.66
N GLU A 149 15.68 -5.30 14.79
CA GLU A 149 14.39 -5.95 14.53
C GLU A 149 14.49 -7.06 13.47
N SER A 150 13.53 -7.98 13.48
CA SER A 150 13.34 -9.00 12.44
C SER A 150 13.13 -8.34 11.06
N SER A 151 13.66 -8.93 9.99
CA SER A 151 13.50 -8.35 8.64
C SER A 151 12.03 -8.24 8.23
N PRO A 152 11.61 -7.06 7.70
CA PRO A 152 10.25 -6.88 7.19
C PRO A 152 9.99 -7.65 5.90
N ALA A 153 11.02 -8.26 5.28
CA ALA A 153 10.90 -9.03 4.06
C ALA A 153 9.82 -10.11 4.13
N GLN A 154 9.77 -10.87 5.23
CA GLN A 154 8.78 -11.94 5.39
C GLN A 154 7.35 -11.38 5.50
N PHE A 155 7.19 -10.21 6.11
CA PHE A 155 5.91 -9.51 6.17
C PHE A 155 5.44 -9.12 4.77
N PHE A 156 6.28 -8.42 3.99
CA PHE A 156 5.95 -8.03 2.63
C PHE A 156 5.70 -9.25 1.72
N TYR A 157 6.49 -10.32 1.88
CA TYR A 157 6.32 -11.55 1.11
C TYR A 157 4.95 -12.21 1.33
N LYS A 158 4.49 -12.24 2.59
CA LYS A 158 3.16 -12.75 2.96
C LYS A 158 2.03 -11.90 2.38
N MET A 159 2.24 -10.59 2.27
CA MET A 159 1.28 -9.67 1.65
C MET A 159 1.27 -9.79 0.11
N GLY A 160 2.21 -10.52 -0.49
CA GLY A 160 2.26 -10.79 -1.93
C GLY A 160 3.37 -10.04 -2.69
N PHE A 161 4.25 -9.33 -1.99
CA PHE A 161 5.44 -8.74 -2.61
C PHE A 161 6.46 -9.82 -2.99
N ARG A 162 7.29 -9.53 -3.98
CA ARG A 162 8.36 -10.40 -4.46
C ARG A 162 9.64 -9.61 -4.61
N PHE A 163 10.78 -10.24 -4.35
CA PHE A 163 12.09 -9.69 -4.64
C PHE A 163 12.32 -9.62 -6.15
N LEU A 164 13.16 -8.67 -6.54
CA LEU A 164 13.70 -8.60 -7.91
C LEU A 164 14.70 -9.74 -8.18
N ASP A 165 15.35 -10.24 -7.13
CA ASP A 165 16.27 -11.36 -7.22
C ASP A 165 15.49 -12.68 -7.03
N PRO A 166 15.51 -13.59 -8.02
CA PRO A 166 14.77 -14.85 -7.94
C PRO A 166 15.31 -15.78 -6.84
N GLU A 167 16.62 -15.76 -6.59
CA GLU A 167 17.26 -16.53 -5.52
C GLU A 167 16.73 -16.14 -4.14
N ALA A 168 16.53 -14.84 -3.91
CA ALA A 168 15.95 -14.34 -2.66
C ALA A 168 14.49 -14.79 -2.47
N ASN A 169 13.72 -14.90 -3.57
CA ASN A 169 12.37 -15.43 -3.52
C ASN A 169 12.35 -16.91 -3.11
N SER A 170 13.17 -17.75 -3.76
CA SER A 170 13.30 -19.18 -3.43
C SER A 170 13.70 -19.38 -1.97
N TYR A 171 14.64 -18.58 -1.49
CA TYR A 171 15.10 -18.62 -0.11
C TYR A 171 13.98 -18.33 0.90
N ILE A 172 13.22 -17.25 0.69
CA ILE A 172 12.09 -16.91 1.58
C ILE A 172 10.99 -17.98 1.53
N GLU A 173 10.72 -18.56 0.37
CA GLU A 173 9.75 -19.65 0.25
C GLU A 173 10.15 -20.86 1.09
N GLU A 174 11.42 -21.26 1.05
CA GLU A 174 11.93 -22.31 1.92
C GLU A 174 11.81 -21.96 3.41
N CYS A 175 12.13 -20.73 3.80
CA CYS A 175 11.99 -20.27 5.19
C CYS A 175 10.53 -20.33 5.67
N ILE A 176 9.57 -19.99 4.80
CA ILE A 176 8.14 -20.07 5.12
C ILE A 176 7.70 -21.53 5.27
N VAL A 177 8.13 -22.43 4.38
CA VAL A 177 7.80 -23.87 4.45
C VAL A 177 8.39 -24.51 5.70
N LYS A 178 9.65 -24.21 6.02
CA LYS A 178 10.37 -24.72 7.20
C LYS A 178 9.89 -24.08 8.53
N LYS A 179 8.99 -23.10 8.48
CA LYS A 179 8.45 -22.34 9.64
C LYS A 179 9.55 -21.83 10.57
N MET A 180 10.66 -21.32 10.01
CA MET A 180 11.76 -20.80 10.82
C MET A 180 11.29 -19.52 11.56
N PRO A 181 11.43 -19.46 12.90
CA PRO A 181 10.97 -18.32 13.69
C PRO A 181 11.84 -17.08 13.49
N ASP A 182 13.13 -17.26 13.21
CA ASP A 182 14.10 -16.21 12.92
C ASP A 182 14.59 -16.36 11.47
N SER A 183 13.75 -15.97 10.51
CA SER A 183 14.21 -15.82 9.12
C SER A 183 15.37 -14.82 9.11
N PRO A 184 16.52 -15.14 8.51
CA PRO A 184 17.64 -14.22 8.52
C PRO A 184 17.27 -12.92 7.80
N PRO A 185 18.00 -11.83 8.09
CA PRO A 185 17.69 -10.54 7.55
C PRO A 185 17.99 -10.50 6.04
N GLN A 186 17.04 -11.00 5.25
CA GLN A 186 17.08 -10.78 3.81
C GLN A 186 16.78 -9.31 3.57
N THR A 187 17.68 -8.66 2.83
CA THR A 187 17.53 -7.29 2.37
C THR A 187 17.47 -7.29 0.86
N GLY A 188 16.77 -6.32 0.29
CA GLY A 188 16.60 -6.25 -1.15
C GLY A 188 15.42 -5.42 -1.59
N MET A 189 15.42 -5.08 -2.88
CA MET A 189 14.30 -4.43 -3.53
C MET A 189 13.19 -5.46 -3.77
N MET A 190 11.97 -5.09 -3.42
CA MET A 190 10.76 -5.86 -3.65
C MET A 190 9.73 -5.02 -4.40
N TYR A 191 8.85 -5.68 -5.14
CA TYR A 191 7.71 -5.05 -5.82
C TYR A 191 6.44 -5.85 -5.58
N LEU A 192 5.28 -5.23 -5.84
CA LEU A 192 3.99 -5.89 -5.75
C LEU A 192 3.48 -6.26 -7.17
N PRO A 193 3.56 -7.52 -7.59
CA PRO A 193 3.00 -7.93 -8.88
C PRO A 193 1.53 -7.57 -8.98
N ARG A 194 1.07 -7.11 -10.14
CA ARG A 194 -0.33 -6.69 -10.34
C ARG A 194 -1.32 -7.82 -10.04
N LYS A 195 -0.96 -9.05 -10.42
CA LYS A 195 -1.67 -10.30 -10.09
C LYS A 195 -1.91 -10.51 -8.59
N ASN A 196 -1.04 -9.99 -7.73
CA ASN A 196 -1.10 -10.18 -6.28
C ASN A 196 -1.86 -9.07 -5.54
N ILE A 197 -2.20 -7.97 -6.21
CA ILE A 197 -2.92 -6.84 -5.58
C ILE A 197 -4.26 -7.31 -4.98
N HIS A 198 -5.02 -8.11 -5.72
CA HIS A 198 -6.29 -8.65 -5.23
C HIS A 198 -6.14 -9.54 -3.99
N ARG A 199 -5.04 -10.31 -3.91
CA ARG A 199 -4.72 -11.14 -2.75
C ARG A 199 -4.43 -10.27 -1.52
N LEU A 200 -3.71 -9.17 -1.70
CA LEU A 200 -3.39 -8.23 -0.63
C LEU A 200 -4.65 -7.55 -0.08
N LEU A 201 -5.55 -7.09 -0.97
CA LEU A 201 -6.78 -6.39 -0.56
C LEU A 201 -7.71 -7.31 0.24
N ARG A 202 -7.81 -8.59 -0.12
CA ARG A 202 -8.60 -9.60 0.59
C ARG A 202 -7.90 -10.24 1.79
N TYR A 203 -6.67 -9.82 2.10
CA TYR A 203 -5.87 -10.44 3.15
C TYR A 203 -6.53 -10.25 4.52
N GLY A 204 -6.98 -11.33 5.16
CA GLY A 204 -7.68 -11.28 6.45
C GLY A 204 -9.22 -11.33 6.36
N ASP A 205 -9.82 -11.26 5.17
CA ASP A 205 -11.26 -11.50 4.99
C ASP A 205 -11.56 -13.01 4.77
N MET A 206 -10.51 -13.81 4.56
CA MET A 206 -10.58 -15.27 4.35
C MET A 206 -10.26 -16.09 5.61
N PHE A 207 -10.27 -15.48 6.80
CA PHE A 207 -10.06 -16.14 8.08
C PHE A 207 -11.13 -15.76 9.09
#